data_AF-A0A3M1GDV4-F1
#
_entry.id   AF-A0A3M1GDV4-F1
#
_cell.length_a   1.000
_cell.length_b   1.000
_cell.length_c   1.000
_cell.angle_alpha   90.00
_cell.angle_beta   90.00
_cell.angle_gamma   90.00
#
_symmetry.space_group_name_H-M   'P 1'
#
loop_
_entity.id
_entity.type
_entity.pdbx_description
1 polymer ?
#
loop_
_entity_poly.entity_id
_entity_poly.type
_entity_poly.pdbx_seq_one_letter_code
_entity_poly.pdbx_strand_id
1 'polypeptide(L)' 'LNAHDEETYNRNCRPAPNGAFNGVVEFIKEAVKTVPEVVVTAVEMEGVDIEVCRRIASELGAKFKVRQLDRVG' A
#
# COMPACT_ATOMS: atom_id res chain seq x y z
N LEU A 1 0.20 0.56 -1.51
CA LEU A 1 0.80 -0.42 -0.59
C LEU A 1 1.28 -1.67 -1.34
N ASN A 2 0.40 -2.40 -2.05
CA ASN A 2 0.72 -3.65 -2.79
C ASN A 2 1.34 -4.80 -1.95
N ALA A 3 1.44 -4.65 -0.63
CA ALA A 3 1.98 -5.64 0.30
C ALA A 3 1.60 -5.26 1.74
N HIS A 4 1.58 -6.26 2.63
CA HIS A 4 1.25 -6.13 4.05
C HIS A 4 2.48 -5.96 4.95
N ASP A 5 3.69 -6.19 4.41
CA ASP A 5 4.97 -6.02 5.07
C ASP A 5 6.08 -5.69 4.06
N GLU A 6 7.28 -5.40 4.58
CA GLU A 6 8.44 -5.04 3.77
C GLU A 6 8.95 -6.20 2.90
N GLU A 7 8.90 -7.44 3.40
CA GLU A 7 9.37 -8.61 2.66
C GLU A 7 8.53 -8.83 1.39
N THR A 8 7.21 -8.87 1.56
CA THR A 8 6.24 -9.00 0.48
C THR A 8 6.32 -7.79 -0.45
N TYR A 9 6.54 -6.58 0.09
CA TYR A 9 6.71 -5.38 -0.72
C TYR A 9 7.95 -5.47 -1.62
N ASN A 10 9.08 -5.92 -1.07
CA ASN A 10 10.33 -6.05 -1.81
C ASN A 10 10.23 -7.12 -2.91
N ARG A 11 9.57 -8.25 -2.62
CA ARG A 11 9.29 -9.30 -3.61
C ARG A 11 8.44 -8.78 -4.78
N ASN A 12 7.38 -8.03 -4.46
CA ASN A 12 6.37 -7.61 -5.44
C ASN A 12 6.79 -6.37 -6.24
N CYS A 13 7.29 -5.33 -5.55
CA CYS A 13 7.58 -4.02 -6.13
C CYS A 13 9.03 -3.88 -6.59
N ARG A 14 9.95 -4.72 -6.09
CA ARG A 14 11.40 -4.67 -6.38
C ARG A 14 11.96 -3.24 -6.34
N PRO A 15 11.77 -2.51 -5.22
CA PRO A 15 12.17 -1.12 -5.14
C PRO A 15 13.70 -0.99 -5.26
N ALA A 16 14.17 0.08 -5.92
CA ALA A 16 15.59 0.38 -5.99
C ALA A 16 16.22 0.75 -4.63
N PRO A 17 15.57 1.56 -3.77
CA PRO A 17 16.09 1.84 -2.43
C PRO A 17 15.69 0.77 -1.40
N ASN A 18 16.59 0.51 -0.44
CA ASN A 18 16.27 -0.24 0.78
C ASN A 18 15.28 0.53 1.66
N GLY A 19 14.43 -0.16 2.43
CA GLY A 19 13.49 0.49 3.33
C GLY A 19 12.33 1.21 2.63
N ALA A 20 12.10 0.94 1.33
CA ALA A 20 11.09 1.63 0.53
C ALA A 20 9.67 1.47 1.10
N PHE A 21 9.36 0.33 1.71
CA PHE A 21 8.08 0.10 2.37
C PHE A 21 7.81 1.14 3.47
N ASN A 22 8.79 1.35 4.36
CA ASN A 22 8.69 2.35 5.43
C ASN A 22 8.56 3.76 4.86
N GLY A 23 9.30 4.07 3.79
CA GLY A 23 9.17 5.35 3.08
C GLY A 23 7.76 5.59 2.53
N VAL A 24 7.11 4.56 1.98
CA VAL A 24 5.72 4.64 1.52
C VAL A 24 4.76 4.85 2.69
N VAL A 25 4.95 4.13 3.80
CA VAL A 25 4.10 4.28 5.00
C VAL A 25 4.20 5.69 5.58
N GLU A 26 5.42 6.22 5.75
CA GLU A 26 5.63 7.59 6.23
C GLU A 26 5.09 8.63 5.25
N PHE A 27 5.24 8.41 3.94
CA PHE A 27 4.64 9.29 2.93
C PHE A 27 3.12 9.35 3.06
N ILE A 28 2.44 8.21 3.22
CA ILE A 28 0.98 8.16 3.40
C ILE A 28 0.59 8.92 4.67
N LYS A 29 1.31 8.69 5.77
CA LYS A 29 1.08 9.34 7.07
C LYS A 29 1.21 10.87 7.01
N GLU A 30 2.15 11.39 6.23
CA GLU A 30 2.27 12.84 6.02
C GLU A 30 1.21 13.36 5.04
N ALA A 31 0.90 12.61 3.98
CA ALA A 31 -0.09 12.99 2.99
C ALA A 31 -1.48 13.19 3.60
N VAL A 32 -1.93 12.28 4.48
CA VAL A 32 -3.26 12.38 5.11
C VAL A 32 -3.44 13.64 5.97
N LYS A 33 -2.35 14.27 6.42
CA LYS A 33 -2.42 15.52 7.22
C LYS A 33 -2.75 16.74 6.38
N THR A 34 -2.53 16.69 5.07
CA THR A 34 -2.55 17.86 4.19
C THR A 34 -3.46 17.70 2.98
N VAL A 35 -3.62 16.47 2.48
CA VAL A 35 -4.45 16.16 1.33
C VAL A 35 -5.85 15.76 1.81
N PRO A 36 -6.93 16.39 1.31
CA PRO A 36 -8.30 16.12 1.76
C PRO A 36 -8.74 14.66 1.59
N GLU A 37 -8.20 13.97 0.59
CA GLU A 37 -8.46 12.56 0.35
C GLU A 37 -7.19 11.84 -0.10
N VAL A 38 -6.77 10.84 0.67
CA VAL A 38 -5.70 9.91 0.30
C VAL A 38 -6.31 8.53 0.11
N VAL A 39 -6.09 7.93 -1.06
CA VAL A 39 -6.54 6.57 -1.38
C VAL A 39 -5.32 5.68 -1.59
N VAL A 40 -5.12 4.73 -0.68
CA VAL A 40 -4.09 3.70 -0.80
C VAL A 40 -4.66 2.52 -1.56
N THR A 41 -3.90 2.00 -2.52
CA THR A 41 -4.30 0.82 -3.29
C THR A 41 -3.36 -0.36 -3.09
N ALA A 42 -3.90 -1.56 -3.27
CA ALA A 42 -3.15 -2.80 -3.41
C ALA A 42 -3.77 -3.64 -4.52
N VAL A 43 -2.94 -4.39 -5.25
CA VAL A 43 -3.43 -5.40 -6.21
C VAL A 43 -3.71 -6.68 -5.45
N GLU A 44 -4.88 -7.27 -5.69
CA GLU A 44 -5.23 -8.60 -5.24
C GLU A 44 -4.42 -9.63 -6.04
N MET A 45 -3.39 -10.17 -5.41
CA MET A 45 -2.48 -11.17 -6.00
C MET A 45 -2.04 -12.16 -4.93
N GLU A 46 -1.51 -13.31 -5.37
CA GLU A 46 -1.01 -14.35 -4.47
C GLU A 46 0.08 -13.80 -3.52
N GLY A 47 0.00 -14.20 -2.25
CA GLY A 47 0.94 -13.77 -1.22
C GLY A 47 0.74 -12.34 -0.71
N VAL A 48 -0.32 -11.62 -1.10
CA VAL A 48 -0.69 -10.33 -0.52
C VAL A 48 -1.94 -10.47 0.34
N ASP A 49 -1.80 -10.23 1.63
CA ASP A 49 -2.95 -10.08 2.53
C ASP A 49 -3.63 -8.71 2.36
N ILE A 50 -4.77 -8.72 1.68
CA ILE A 50 -5.58 -7.52 1.41
C ILE A 50 -6.23 -6.95 2.68
N GLU A 51 -6.59 -7.79 3.65
CA GLU A 51 -7.20 -7.34 4.90
C GLU A 51 -6.19 -6.58 5.75
N VAL A 52 -4.95 -7.06 5.82
CA VAL A 52 -3.87 -6.35 6.52
C VAL A 52 -3.52 -5.05 5.79
N CYS A 53 -3.48 -5.05 4.45
CA CYS A 53 -3.29 -3.81 3.68
C CYS A 53 -4.38 -2.76 3.97
N ARG A 54 -5.65 -3.19 4.07
CA ARG A 54 -6.78 -2.31 4.42
C ARG A 54 -6.62 -1.77 5.82
N ARG A 55 -6.23 -2.61 6.78
CA ARG A 55 -5.99 -2.20 8.16
C ARG A 55 -4.89 -1.15 8.25
N ILE A 56 -3.74 -1.38 7.61
CA ILE A 56 -2.63 -0.41 7.58
C ILE A 56 -3.12 0.93 7.01
N ALA A 57 -3.83 0.92 5.88
CA ALA A 57 -4.36 2.15 5.28
C ALA A 57 -5.31 2.88 6.24
N SER A 58 -6.21 2.15 6.91
CA SER A 58 -7.15 2.72 7.88
C SER A 58 -6.45 3.30 9.11
N GLU A 59 -5.44 2.61 9.65
CA GLU A 59 -4.65 3.08 10.80
C GLU A 59 -3.85 4.36 10.45
N LEU A 60 -3.47 4.50 9.19
CA LEU A 60 -2.83 5.71 8.65
C LEU A 60 -3.82 6.83 8.31
N GLY A 61 -5.13 6.62 8.44
CA GLY A 61 -6.16 7.63 8.10
C GLY A 61 -6.45 7.76 6.60
N ALA A 62 -6.01 6.81 5.78
CA ALA A 62 -6.27 6.78 4.35
C ALA A 62 -7.46 5.88 3.99
N LYS A 63 -8.15 6.20 2.89
CA LYS A 63 -9.09 5.26 2.27
C LYS A 63 -8.33 4.11 1.61
N PHE A 64 -8.99 2.98 1.44
CA PHE A 64 -8.39 1.81 0.79
C PHE A 64 -9.21 1.31 -0.39
N LYS A 65 -8.54 0.98 -1.49
CA LYS A 65 -9.17 0.39 -2.69
C LYS A 65 -8.34 -0.78 -3.22
N VAL A 66 -9.00 -1.91 -3.38
CA VAL A 66 -8.41 -3.10 -4.01
C VAL A 66 -8.46 -2.94 -5.53
N ARG A 67 -7.38 -3.36 -6.21
CA ARG A 67 -7.30 -3.46 -7.66
C ARG A 67 -7.25 -4.94 -8.04
N GLN A 68 -8.03 -5.34 -9.05
CA GLN A 68 -7.97 -6.71 -9.56
C GLN A 68 -6.79 -6.85 -10.52
N LEU A 69 -6.03 -7.95 -10.37
CA LEU A 69 -4.98 -8.32 -11.31
C LEU A 69 -5.58 -8.53 -12.70
N ASP A 70 -4.85 -8.10 -13.74
CA ASP A 70 -5.20 -8.25 -15.16
C ASP A 70 -6.52 -7.62 -15.64
N ARG A 71 -7.18 -6.80 -14.81
CA ARG A 71 -8.23 -5.88 -15.26
C ARG A 71 -7.65 -4.49 -15.50
N VAL A 72 -7.28 -4.25 -16.75
CA VAL A 72 -7.02 -2.91 -17.30
C VAL A 72 -8.31 -2.37 -17.92
N GLY A 73 -8.66 -1.13 -17.57
CA GLY A 73 -9.82 -0.42 -18.11
C GLY A 73 -9.55 0.17 -19.49
#